data_AF-A0A9Y2IF04-F1
#
_entry.id   AF-A0A9Y2IF04-F1
#
_cell.length_a   1.000
_cell.length_b   1.000
_cell.length_c   1.000
_cell.angle_alpha   90.00
_cell.angle_beta   90.00
_cell.angle_gamma   90.00
#
_symmetry.space_group_name_H-M   'P 1'
#
loop_
_entity.id
_entity.type
_entity.pdbx_description
1 polymer ?
#
loop_
_entity_poly.entity_id
_entity_poly.type
_entity_poly.pdbx_seq_one_letter_code
_entity_poly.pdbx_strand_id
1 'polypeptide(L)'
;MNLPLRRRGIDIFFAIVFAAFTITSLISDLLPTVGVDFSRPSDNFFVNSNYWYAHDADILFMHPPDWMRIVTGLSAFVYMPFYVVLVVCLLAGKNWIQLFAVIYATMIVTLTGVVVFGVEFFGDPAMRTGNPVKFLAFNLWYVLVPLLLLIRMRKPMPFTRRF
;
A
#
# COMPACT_ATOMS: atom_id res chain seq x y z
N MET A 1 11.26 -29.33 2.29
CA MET A 1 9.89 -29.38 1.70
C MET A 1 9.07 -28.23 2.26
N ASN A 2 8.23 -27.57 1.47
CA ASN A 2 7.40 -26.47 1.95
C ASN A 2 6.22 -26.99 2.79
N LEU A 3 5.80 -26.21 3.78
CA LEU A 3 4.59 -26.50 4.53
C LEU A 3 3.34 -26.31 3.63
N PRO A 4 2.32 -27.17 3.76
CA PRO A 4 1.05 -27.01 3.06
C PRO A 4 0.35 -25.73 3.52
N LEU A 5 -0.41 -25.09 2.63
CA LEU A 5 -1.05 -23.78 2.89
C LEU A 5 -1.93 -23.79 4.15
N ARG A 6 -2.61 -24.90 4.45
CA ARG A 6 -3.41 -25.09 5.68
C ARG A 6 -2.61 -24.90 6.98
N ARG A 7 -1.30 -25.14 6.95
CA ARG A 7 -0.38 -24.94 8.09
C ARG A 7 0.30 -23.56 8.08
N ARG A 8 -0.08 -22.69 7.14
CA ARG A 8 0.48 -21.35 6.93
C ARG A 8 -0.63 -20.31 6.79
N GLY A 9 -1.60 -20.32 7.73
CA GLY A 9 -2.79 -19.45 7.67
C GLY A 9 -2.47 -17.95 7.55
N ILE A 10 -1.34 -17.49 8.10
CA ILE A 10 -0.86 -16.11 7.93
C ILE A 10 -0.58 -15.74 6.47
N ASP A 11 -0.17 -16.70 5.62
CA ASP A 11 0.06 -16.44 4.20
C ASP A 11 -1.26 -16.25 3.45
N ILE A 12 -2.36 -16.84 3.96
CA ILE A 12 -3.71 -16.58 3.46
C ILE A 12 -4.15 -15.16 3.85
N PHE A 13 -3.88 -14.75 5.09
CA PHE A 13 -4.10 -13.37 5.52
C PHE A 13 -3.37 -12.37 4.61
N PHE A 14 -2.06 -12.58 4.38
CA PHE A 14 -1.32 -11.73 3.45
C PHE A 14 -1.90 -11.77 2.03
N ALA A 15 -2.27 -12.96 1.52
CA ALA A 15 -2.85 -13.07 0.19
C ALA A 15 -4.15 -12.26 0.05
N ILE A 16 -5.03 -12.31 1.04
CA ILE A 16 -6.28 -11.53 1.04
C ILE A 16 -5.99 -10.03 1.09
N VAL A 17 -5.10 -9.60 1.99
CA VAL A 17 -4.80 -8.18 2.16
C VAL A 17 -4.09 -7.60 0.93
N PHE A 18 -3.09 -8.29 0.38
CA PHE A 18 -2.41 -7.81 -0.82
C PHE A 18 -3.30 -7.86 -2.07
N ALA A 19 -4.26 -8.78 -2.15
CA ALA A 19 -5.28 -8.75 -3.20
C ALA A 19 -6.20 -7.51 -3.05
N ALA A 20 -6.57 -7.14 -1.83
CA ALA A 20 -7.30 -5.90 -1.58
C ALA A 20 -6.46 -4.67 -1.95
N PHE A 21 -5.15 -4.66 -1.64
CA PHE A 21 -4.24 -3.58 -2.02
C PHE A 21 -4.11 -3.44 -3.54
N THR A 22 -4.12 -4.53 -4.31
CA THR A 22 -4.16 -4.46 -5.78
C THR A 22 -5.36 -3.63 -6.27
N ILE A 23 -6.54 -3.85 -5.67
CA ILE A 23 -7.77 -3.15 -6.04
C ILE A 23 -7.71 -1.68 -5.62
N THR A 24 -7.27 -1.40 -4.39
CA THR A 24 -7.21 -0.01 -3.90
C THR A 24 -6.16 0.82 -4.63
N SER A 25 -5.00 0.26 -4.98
CA SER A 25 -3.99 0.94 -5.80
C SER A 25 -4.49 1.23 -7.22
N LEU A 26 -5.28 0.33 -7.81
CA LEU A 26 -5.89 0.56 -9.12
C LEU A 26 -6.92 1.70 -9.08
N ILE A 27 -7.74 1.76 -8.03
CA ILE A 27 -8.86 2.70 -7.94
C ILE A 27 -8.41 4.07 -7.42
N SER A 28 -7.56 4.10 -6.39
CA SER A 28 -7.24 5.33 -5.65
C SER A 28 -5.98 5.97 -6.21
N ASP A 29 -4.88 5.23 -6.30
CA ASP A 29 -3.58 5.79 -6.68
C ASP A 29 -3.48 6.11 -8.17
N LEU A 30 -4.30 5.48 -9.02
CA LEU A 30 -4.30 5.75 -10.45
C LEU A 30 -4.78 7.16 -10.78
N LEU A 31 -5.80 7.68 -10.07
CA LEU A 31 -6.39 9.00 -10.29
C LEU A 31 -5.37 10.15 -10.19
N PRO A 32 -4.66 10.36 -9.06
CA PRO A 32 -3.65 11.41 -8.96
C PRO A 32 -2.48 11.17 -9.91
N THR A 33 -2.16 9.90 -10.21
CA THR A 33 -1.06 9.53 -11.10
C THR A 33 -1.31 9.95 -12.54
N VAL A 34 -2.51 9.71 -13.06
CA VAL A 34 -2.88 10.13 -14.43
C VAL A 34 -3.35 11.59 -14.50
N GLY A 35 -3.31 12.31 -13.37
CA GLY A 35 -3.66 13.73 -13.29
C GLY A 35 -5.16 14.01 -13.35
N VAL A 36 -6.01 13.06 -12.95
CA VAL A 36 -7.45 13.32 -12.83
C VAL A 36 -7.68 14.24 -11.64
N ASP A 37 -8.35 15.36 -11.89
CA ASP A 37 -8.76 16.28 -10.83
C ASP A 37 -9.96 15.70 -10.07
N PHE A 38 -9.74 15.36 -8.79
CA PHE A 38 -10.78 14.95 -7.86
C PHE A 38 -10.93 15.93 -6.69
N SER A 39 -10.48 17.18 -6.83
CA SER A 39 -10.65 18.23 -5.83
C SER A 39 -12.11 18.69 -5.66
N ARG A 40 -13.00 18.21 -6.52
CA ARG A 40 -14.44 18.49 -6.48
C ARG A 40 -15.23 17.19 -6.73
N PRO A 41 -16.44 17.08 -6.15
CA PRO A 41 -17.35 15.99 -6.48
C PRO A 41 -17.68 15.97 -7.98
N SER A 42 -17.93 14.78 -8.52
CA SER A 42 -18.40 14.56 -9.90
C SER A 42 -19.44 13.45 -9.95
N ASP A 43 -19.99 13.12 -11.12
CA ASP A 43 -20.87 11.95 -11.25
C ASP A 43 -20.12 10.60 -11.20
N ASN A 44 -18.78 10.63 -11.24
CA ASN A 44 -17.94 9.44 -11.20
C ASN A 44 -17.75 8.95 -9.75
N PHE A 45 -18.19 7.73 -9.47
CA PHE A 45 -18.05 7.07 -8.18
C PHE A 45 -16.61 7.07 -7.63
N PHE A 46 -15.62 6.83 -8.47
CA PHE A 46 -14.22 6.77 -8.05
C PHE A 46 -13.67 8.15 -7.66
N VAL A 47 -14.04 9.19 -8.41
CA VAL A 47 -13.69 10.58 -8.08
C VAL A 47 -14.34 10.98 -6.75
N ASN A 48 -15.63 10.69 -6.56
CA ASN A 48 -16.32 11.00 -5.31
C ASN A 48 -15.76 10.26 -4.11
N SER A 49 -15.38 8.98 -4.28
CA SER A 49 -14.79 8.19 -3.21
C SER A 49 -13.44 8.77 -2.76
N ASN A 50 -12.60 9.17 -3.73
CA ASN A 50 -11.31 9.80 -3.45
C ASN A 50 -11.48 11.20 -2.86
N TYR A 51 -12.40 12.01 -3.37
CA TYR A 51 -12.74 13.31 -2.78
C TYR A 51 -13.21 13.16 -1.32
N TRP A 52 -14.13 12.23 -1.05
CA TRP A 52 -14.64 11.98 0.29
C TRP A 52 -13.53 11.61 1.28
N TYR A 53 -12.51 10.89 0.84
CA TYR A 53 -11.36 10.59 1.66
C TYR A 53 -10.42 11.79 1.81
N ALA A 54 -10.05 12.45 0.71
CA ALA A 54 -8.93 13.39 0.66
C ALA A 54 -9.26 14.80 1.17
N HIS A 55 -10.50 15.29 0.97
CA HIS A 55 -10.85 16.69 1.26
C HIS A 55 -10.65 17.13 2.73
N ASP A 56 -10.70 16.19 3.68
CA ASP A 56 -10.54 16.43 5.12
C ASP A 56 -9.34 15.67 5.72
N ALA A 57 -8.97 14.51 5.18
CA ALA A 57 -7.91 13.67 5.74
C ALA A 57 -6.55 13.79 5.03
N ASP A 58 -6.52 14.16 3.75
CA ASP A 58 -5.33 13.96 2.90
C ASP A 58 -5.26 15.02 1.80
N ILE A 59 -4.99 16.26 2.22
CA ILE A 59 -4.87 17.42 1.31
C ILE A 59 -3.68 17.22 0.36
N LEU A 60 -2.61 16.56 0.83
CA LEU A 60 -1.45 16.21 0.02
C LEU A 60 -1.84 15.32 -1.15
N PHE A 61 -2.71 14.32 -0.93
CA PHE A 61 -3.19 13.45 -2.00
C PHE A 61 -4.12 14.20 -2.97
N MET A 62 -4.93 15.16 -2.48
CA MET A 62 -5.82 15.96 -3.32
C MET A 62 -5.09 16.97 -4.21
N HIS A 63 -3.98 17.53 -3.72
CA HIS A 63 -3.11 18.45 -4.44
C HIS A 63 -1.68 17.91 -4.51
N PRO A 64 -1.46 16.80 -5.23
CA PRO A 64 -0.20 16.06 -5.13
C PRO A 64 0.93 16.84 -5.82
N PRO A 65 1.99 17.23 -5.08
CA PRO A 65 3.22 17.72 -5.69
C PRO A 65 3.87 16.61 -6.54
N ASP A 66 4.80 16.97 -7.41
CA ASP A 66 5.38 16.04 -8.39
C ASP A 66 5.95 14.76 -7.76
N TRP A 67 6.61 14.88 -6.61
CA TRP A 67 7.15 13.71 -5.91
C TRP A 67 6.03 12.77 -5.40
N MET A 68 4.89 13.32 -4.96
CA MET A 68 3.75 12.51 -4.50
C MET A 68 3.10 11.78 -5.67
N ARG A 69 3.01 12.43 -6.84
CA ARG A 69 2.55 11.78 -8.09
C ARG A 69 3.46 10.62 -8.51
N ILE A 70 4.77 10.75 -8.29
CA ILE A 70 5.71 9.65 -8.51
C ILE A 70 5.46 8.51 -7.53
N VAL A 71 5.22 8.81 -6.25
CA VAL A 71 4.91 7.79 -5.22
C VAL A 71 3.60 7.05 -5.55
N THR A 72 2.53 7.76 -5.89
CA THR A 72 1.26 7.13 -6.31
C THR A 72 1.43 6.37 -7.62
N GLY A 73 2.27 6.85 -8.53
CA GLY A 73 2.59 6.16 -9.78
C GLY A 73 3.35 4.86 -9.57
N LEU A 74 4.29 4.81 -8.64
CA LEU A 74 4.94 3.56 -8.22
C LEU A 74 3.92 2.58 -7.66
N SER A 75 2.96 3.05 -6.87
CA SER A 75 1.88 2.21 -6.37
C SER A 75 1.02 1.62 -7.48
N ALA A 76 0.53 2.48 -8.38
CA ALA A 76 -0.35 2.08 -9.47
C ALA A 76 0.33 1.17 -10.51
N PHE A 77 1.61 1.42 -10.85
CA PHE A 77 2.26 0.72 -11.96
C PHE A 77 3.31 -0.32 -11.57
N VAL A 78 3.90 -0.22 -10.38
CA VAL A 78 4.96 -1.14 -9.94
C VAL A 78 4.46 -2.06 -8.84
N TYR A 79 3.88 -1.50 -7.77
CA TYR A 79 3.45 -2.30 -6.63
C TYR A 79 2.19 -3.10 -6.93
N MET A 80 1.24 -2.56 -7.70
CA MET A 80 0.02 -3.26 -8.07
C MET A 80 0.30 -4.58 -8.84
N PRO A 81 1.11 -4.62 -9.91
CA PRO A 81 1.52 -5.89 -10.53
C PRO A 81 2.30 -6.81 -9.59
N PHE A 82 3.16 -6.23 -8.74
CA PHE A 82 3.91 -7.00 -7.76
C PHE A 82 2.99 -7.70 -6.74
N TYR A 83 1.92 -7.07 -6.28
CA TYR A 83 0.94 -7.68 -5.36
C TYR A 83 0.31 -8.92 -5.97
N VAL A 84 -0.03 -8.90 -7.25
CA VAL A 84 -0.58 -10.07 -7.96
C VAL A 84 0.42 -11.23 -7.93
N VAL A 85 1.68 -10.95 -8.27
CA VAL A 85 2.76 -11.96 -8.23
C VAL A 85 2.99 -12.47 -6.81
N LEU A 86 2.98 -11.58 -5.82
CA LEU A 86 3.14 -11.91 -4.40
C LEU A 86 2.03 -12.84 -3.92
N VAL A 87 0.77 -12.54 -4.22
CA VAL A 87 -0.39 -13.37 -3.87
C VAL A 87 -0.25 -14.78 -4.46
N VAL A 88 0.08 -14.89 -5.75
CA VAL A 88 0.29 -16.19 -6.41
C VAL A 88 1.43 -16.97 -5.73
N CYS A 89 2.54 -16.30 -5.42
CA CYS A 89 3.68 -16.93 -4.77
C CYS A 89 3.40 -17.34 -3.32
N LEU A 90 2.63 -16.55 -2.57
CA LEU A 90 2.17 -16.88 -1.22
C LEU A 90 1.32 -18.14 -1.27
N LEU A 91 0.29 -18.19 -2.12
CA LEU A 91 -0.61 -19.35 -2.22
C LEU A 91 0.15 -20.62 -2.68
N ALA A 92 1.05 -20.49 -3.66
CA ALA A 92 1.82 -21.61 -4.18
C ALA A 92 3.08 -21.96 -3.35
N GLY A 93 3.44 -21.15 -2.35
CA GLY A 93 4.64 -21.35 -1.53
C GLY A 93 5.96 -21.20 -2.29
N LYS A 94 6.06 -20.25 -3.21
CA LYS A 94 7.25 -20.05 -4.06
C LYS A 94 8.30 -19.19 -3.36
N ASN A 95 9.32 -19.80 -2.75
CA ASN A 95 10.31 -19.11 -1.89
C ASN A 95 11.12 -18.00 -2.58
N TRP A 96 11.22 -18.00 -3.91
CA TRP A 96 11.97 -16.98 -4.66
C TRP A 96 11.41 -15.56 -4.46
N ILE A 97 10.12 -15.44 -4.11
CA ILE A 97 9.48 -14.14 -3.86
C ILE A 97 10.05 -13.42 -2.62
N GLN A 98 10.78 -14.14 -1.76
CA GLN A 98 11.26 -13.63 -0.48
C GLN A 98 12.07 -12.33 -0.63
N LEU A 99 13.04 -12.29 -1.54
CA LEU A 99 13.90 -11.12 -1.71
C LEU A 99 13.10 -9.91 -2.17
N PHE A 100 12.23 -10.10 -3.16
CA PHE A 100 11.38 -9.04 -3.70
C PHE A 100 10.39 -8.53 -2.66
N ALA A 101 9.83 -9.41 -1.83
CA ALA A 101 8.95 -9.03 -0.72
C ALA A 101 9.68 -8.21 0.35
N VAL A 102 10.94 -8.53 0.65
CA VAL A 102 11.77 -7.74 1.57
C VAL A 102 12.07 -6.36 0.99
N ILE A 103 12.45 -6.27 -0.29
CA ILE A 103 12.70 -5.01 -0.99
C ILE A 103 11.44 -4.14 -0.96
N TYR A 104 10.32 -4.69 -1.43
CA TYR A 104 9.02 -4.00 -1.43
C TYR A 104 8.64 -3.49 -0.03
N ALA A 105 8.70 -4.35 0.98
CA ALA A 105 8.28 -3.97 2.33
C ALA A 105 9.15 -2.85 2.90
N THR A 106 10.46 -2.93 2.68
CA THR A 106 11.40 -1.88 3.11
C THR A 106 11.12 -0.56 2.41
N MET A 107 10.86 -0.60 1.09
CA MET A 107 10.54 0.60 0.31
C MET A 107 9.26 1.27 0.79
N ILE A 108 8.16 0.53 0.96
CA ILE A 108 6.88 1.12 1.41
C ILE A 108 6.99 1.67 2.84
N VAL A 109 7.62 0.94 3.75
CA VAL A 109 7.78 1.41 5.13
C VAL A 109 8.59 2.71 5.17
N THR A 110 9.61 2.84 4.29
CA THR A 110 10.41 4.06 4.19
C THR A 110 9.63 5.19 3.52
N LEU A 111 9.06 4.94 2.34
CA LEU A 111 8.36 5.98 1.57
C LEU A 111 7.06 6.41 2.27
N THR A 112 6.14 5.49 2.54
CA THR A 112 4.85 5.83 3.14
C THR A 112 5.00 6.09 4.63
N GLY A 113 5.63 5.17 5.36
CA GLY A 113 5.69 5.22 6.83
C GLY A 113 6.60 6.30 7.40
N VAL A 114 7.62 6.74 6.66
CA VAL A 114 8.53 7.81 7.10
C VAL A 114 8.31 9.09 6.31
N VAL A 115 8.39 9.05 4.96
CA VAL A 115 8.33 10.28 4.16
C VAL A 115 6.91 10.84 4.09
N VAL A 116 5.92 10.07 3.62
CA VAL A 116 4.53 10.57 3.48
C VAL A 116 3.95 10.92 4.85
N PHE A 117 4.06 10.03 5.84
CA PHE A 117 3.58 10.32 7.19
C PHE A 117 4.34 11.50 7.81
N GLY A 118 5.64 11.62 7.54
CA GLY A 118 6.45 12.76 7.98
C GLY A 118 5.92 14.08 7.45
N VAL A 119 5.61 14.16 6.16
CA VAL A 119 5.02 15.36 5.53
C VAL A 119 3.62 15.63 6.07
N GLU A 120 2.79 14.60 6.19
CA GLU A 120 1.40 14.72 6.64
C GLU A 120 1.26 15.22 8.09
N PHE A 121 2.17 14.80 8.99
CA PHE A 121 2.10 15.18 10.40
C PHE A 121 2.98 16.40 10.74
N PHE A 122 4.10 16.58 10.05
CA PHE A 122 5.13 17.56 10.43
C PHE A 122 5.48 18.57 9.33
N GLY A 123 5.00 18.39 8.10
CA GLY A 123 5.28 19.25 6.94
C GLY A 123 4.62 20.63 7.01
N ASP A 124 4.46 21.26 5.85
CA ASP A 124 3.79 22.57 5.73
C ASP A 124 2.35 22.48 6.29
N PRO A 125 1.94 23.36 7.23
CA PRO A 125 0.57 23.39 7.75
C PRO A 125 -0.54 23.37 6.68
N ALA A 126 -0.30 23.94 5.49
CA ALA A 126 -1.26 23.93 4.39
C ALA A 126 -1.48 22.53 3.77
N MET A 127 -0.51 21.63 3.95
CA MET A 127 -0.50 20.28 3.37
C MET A 127 -0.66 19.17 4.42
N ARG A 128 -0.83 19.54 5.70
CA ARG A 128 -1.01 18.57 6.79
C ARG A 128 -2.40 17.97 6.76
N THR A 129 -2.50 16.74 7.28
CA THR A 129 -3.77 16.07 7.48
C THR A 129 -4.71 16.89 8.37
N GLY A 130 -5.90 17.20 7.85
CA GLY A 130 -6.96 17.84 8.63
C GLY A 130 -7.63 16.88 9.62
N ASN A 131 -7.50 15.56 9.39
CA ASN A 131 -8.08 14.51 10.21
C ASN A 131 -7.10 13.33 10.40
N PRO A 132 -6.19 13.43 11.38
CA PRO A 132 -5.22 12.39 11.72
C PRO A 132 -5.81 10.99 11.90
N VAL A 133 -6.99 10.90 12.53
CA VAL A 133 -7.61 9.61 12.86
C VAL A 133 -8.08 8.93 11.58
N LYS A 134 -8.76 9.67 10.70
CA LYS A 134 -9.20 9.17 9.40
C LYS A 134 -7.99 8.80 8.54
N PHE A 135 -6.98 9.66 8.47
CA PHE A 135 -5.74 9.40 7.73
C PHE A 135 -5.08 8.08 8.18
N LEU A 136 -4.88 7.89 9.49
CA LEU A 136 -4.28 6.66 10.01
C LEU A 136 -5.17 5.43 9.80
N ALA A 137 -6.50 5.56 9.92
CA ALA A 137 -7.42 4.44 9.73
C ALA A 137 -7.31 3.82 8.33
N PHE A 138 -7.02 4.63 7.30
CA PHE A 138 -6.84 4.16 5.92
C PHE A 138 -5.38 3.83 5.60
N ASN A 139 -4.42 4.66 6.01
CA ASN A 139 -3.03 4.50 5.57
C ASN A 139 -2.16 3.61 6.44
N LEU A 140 -2.47 3.48 7.74
CA LEU A 140 -1.60 2.74 8.68
C LEU A 140 -1.45 1.27 8.27
N TRP A 141 -2.49 0.68 7.67
CA TRP A 141 -2.46 -0.70 7.19
C TRP A 141 -1.42 -0.92 6.10
N TYR A 142 -1.18 0.07 5.23
CA TYR A 142 -0.15 0.01 4.20
C TYR A 142 1.27 0.05 4.77
N VAL A 143 1.46 0.38 6.05
CA VAL A 143 2.77 0.32 6.72
C VAL A 143 2.86 -0.95 7.58
N LEU A 144 1.83 -1.23 8.38
CA LEU A 144 1.83 -2.37 9.31
C LEU A 144 1.86 -3.71 8.59
N VAL A 145 1.11 -3.87 7.50
CA VAL A 145 1.05 -5.15 6.78
C VAL A 145 2.39 -5.44 6.09
N PRO A 146 3.05 -4.49 5.39
CA PRO A 146 4.40 -4.70 4.90
C PRO A 146 5.44 -4.94 5.99
N LEU A 147 5.35 -4.30 7.16
CA LEU A 147 6.21 -4.64 8.31
C LEU A 147 6.04 -6.11 8.75
N LEU A 148 4.80 -6.58 8.85
CA LEU A 148 4.53 -7.99 9.15
C LEU A 148 5.03 -8.92 8.03
N LEU A 149 4.90 -8.51 6.77
CA LEU A 149 5.46 -9.24 5.63
C LEU A 149 7.00 -9.30 5.71
N LEU A 150 7.65 -8.21 6.11
CA LEU A 150 9.10 -8.17 6.31
C LEU A 150 9.53 -9.19 7.38
N ILE A 151 8.80 -9.24 8.50
CA ILE A 151 9.03 -10.23 9.56
C ILE A 151 8.81 -11.67 9.04
N ARG A 152 7.76 -11.89 8.24
CA ARG A 152 7.49 -13.19 7.59
C ARG A 152 8.66 -13.65 6.73
N MET A 153 9.20 -12.71 5.95
CA MET A 153 10.19 -12.94 4.89
C MET A 153 11.64 -12.79 5.37
N ARG A 154 11.89 -12.48 6.65
CA ARG A 154 13.23 -12.21 7.20
C ARG A 154 14.28 -13.32 7.10
N LYS A 155 13.89 -14.57 6.83
CA LYS A 155 14.84 -15.69 6.65
C LYS A 155 14.65 -16.33 5.29
N PRO A 156 15.71 -16.94 4.71
CA PRO A 156 15.59 -17.75 3.51
C PRO A 156 14.53 -18.85 3.67
N MET A 157 13.91 -19.22 2.55
CA MET A 157 12.91 -20.29 2.49
C MET A 157 11.73 -20.06 3.47
N PRO A 158 11.00 -18.93 3.38
CA PRO A 158 9.95 -18.58 4.35
C PRO A 158 8.86 -19.66 4.45
N PHE A 159 8.59 -20.41 3.40
CA PHE A 159 7.46 -21.35 3.34
C PHE A 159 7.75 -22.73 3.94
N THR A 160 8.98 -22.99 4.43
CA THR A 160 9.34 -24.26 5.09
C THR A 160 9.09 -24.25 6.60
N ARG A 161 8.69 -23.11 7.16
CA ARG A 161 8.50 -22.90 8.60
C ARG A 161 7.18 -22.19 8.92
N ARG A 162 6.76 -22.27 10.18
CA ARG A 162 5.70 -21.43 10.74
C ARG A 162 6.21 -20.00 10.92
N PHE A 163 5.27 -19.06 11.07
CA PHE A 163 5.56 -17.63 11.31
C PHE A 163 6.46 -17.45 12.54
#